data_AF-A0A944LRN4-F1
#
_entry.id   AF-A0A944LRN4-F1
#
_cell.length_a   1.000
_cell.length_b   1.000
_cell.length_c   1.000
_cell.angle_alpha   90.00
_cell.angle_beta   90.00
_cell.angle_gamma   90.00
#
_symmetry.space_group_name_H-M   'P 1'
#
loop_
_entity.id
_entity.type
_entity.pdbx_description
1 polymer ?
#
loop_
_entity_poly.entity_id
_entity_poly.type
_entity_poly.pdbx_seq_one_letter_code
_entity_poly.pdbx_strand_id
1 'polypeptide(L)'
;MTPFGQLALAFAMLAPSWCVIQISLAVAYDGLLSLVGLVLSGLIMPAFTILGVVVLGVPIRLIPWVDRRWAGNGWVYASIAAIALGLMAAGFLTRVRQIGSGNGIDYDILTPDPSLLCSGWFLLAFVLVNASIPLRWTR
;
A
#
# COMPACT_ATOMS: atom_id res chain seq x y z
N MET A 1 6.64 2.62 20.91
CA MET A 1 5.84 1.51 20.35
C MET A 1 4.72 2.11 19.52
N THR A 2 4.48 1.58 18.32
CA THR A 2 3.36 2.03 17.48
C THR A 2 2.05 1.63 18.18
N PRO A 3 1.11 2.55 18.43
CA PRO A 3 -0.12 2.23 19.14
C PRO A 3 -0.93 1.22 18.33
N PHE A 4 -1.51 0.22 19.01
CA PHE A 4 -2.31 -0.83 18.38
C PHE A 4 -3.42 -0.26 17.46
N GLY A 5 -4.03 0.85 17.86
CA GLY A 5 -5.03 1.55 17.05
C GLY A 5 -4.52 2.07 15.70
N GLN A 6 -3.24 2.47 15.60
CA GLN A 6 -2.65 2.90 14.33
C GLN A 6 -2.43 1.72 13.38
N LEU A 7 -2.02 0.56 13.91
CA LEU A 7 -1.88 -0.65 13.11
C LEU A 7 -3.24 -1.16 12.62
N ALA A 8 -4.28 -1.09 13.47
CA ALA A 8 -5.64 -1.43 13.08
C ALA A 8 -6.18 -0.48 11.98
N LEU A 9 -5.95 0.82 12.11
CA LEU A 9 -6.29 1.80 11.07
C LEU A 9 -5.53 1.54 9.77
N ALA A 10 -4.22 1.28 9.86
CA ALA A 10 -3.40 0.96 8.70
C ALA A 10 -3.95 -0.27 7.98
N PHE A 11 -4.30 -1.32 8.72
CA PHE A 11 -4.92 -2.52 8.15
C PHE A 11 -6.27 -2.21 7.49
N ALA A 12 -7.13 -1.45 8.17
CA ALA A 12 -8.45 -1.07 7.67
C ALA A 12 -8.40 -0.25 6.37
N MET A 13 -7.31 0.49 6.12
CA MET A 13 -7.10 1.22 4.87
C MET A 13 -6.41 0.38 3.79
N LEU A 14 -5.42 -0.42 4.18
CA LEU A 14 -4.61 -1.22 3.25
C LEU A 14 -5.38 -2.42 2.68
N ALA A 15 -6.25 -3.06 3.48
CA ALA A 15 -7.01 -4.23 3.02
C ALA A 15 -8.00 -3.90 1.89
N PRO A 16 -8.88 -2.89 2.01
CA PRO A 16 -9.78 -2.53 0.91
C PRO A 16 -9.03 -2.01 -0.31
N SER A 17 -7.97 -1.20 -0.12
CA SER A 17 -7.20 -0.66 -1.25
C SER A 17 -6.44 -1.75 -2.00
N TRP A 18 -5.93 -2.78 -1.33
CA TRP A 18 -5.34 -3.95 -1.97
C TRP A 18 -6.37 -4.69 -2.82
N CYS A 19 -7.59 -4.90 -2.31
CA CYS A 19 -8.67 -5.52 -3.07
C CYS A 19 -9.01 -4.71 -4.33
N VAL A 20 -9.05 -3.37 -4.23
CA VAL A 20 -9.29 -2.50 -5.39
C VAL A 20 -8.18 -2.66 -6.44
N ILE A 21 -6.91 -2.71 -6.03
CA ILE A 21 -5.78 -2.94 -6.94
C ILE A 21 -5.94 -4.29 -7.64
N GLN A 22 -6.22 -5.36 -6.89
CA GLN A 22 -6.38 -6.70 -7.46
C GLN A 22 -7.55 -6.79 -8.43
N ILE A 23 -8.70 -6.19 -8.11
CA ILE A 23 -9.85 -6.12 -9.03
C ILE A 23 -9.47 -5.36 -10.30
N SER A 24 -8.73 -4.26 -10.16
CA SER A 24 -8.34 -3.41 -11.30
C SER A 24 -7.32 -4.08 -12.23
N LEU A 25 -6.57 -5.05 -11.71
CA LEU A 25 -5.59 -5.85 -12.45
C LEU A 25 -6.14 -7.23 -12.87
N ALA A 26 -7.37 -7.56 -12.49
CA ALA A 26 -7.95 -8.86 -12.79
C ALA A 26 -8.22 -9.00 -14.29
N VAL A 27 -7.52 -9.94 -14.92
CA VAL A 27 -7.67 -10.29 -16.34
C VAL A 27 -8.88 -11.20 -16.56
N ALA A 28 -9.10 -12.13 -15.63
CA ALA A 28 -10.15 -13.13 -15.69
C ALA A 28 -10.79 -13.31 -14.31
N TYR A 29 -12.08 -13.64 -14.32
CA TYR A 29 -12.84 -13.97 -13.11
C TYR A 29 -13.32 -15.41 -13.20
N ASP A 30 -12.68 -16.29 -12.42
CA ASP A 30 -13.00 -17.73 -12.37
C ASP A 30 -14.07 -18.04 -11.30
N GLY A 31 -14.88 -17.04 -10.94
CA GLY A 31 -15.97 -17.21 -9.98
C GLY A 31 -15.50 -17.27 -8.52
N LEU A 32 -16.00 -18.28 -7.80
CA LEU A 32 -15.84 -18.40 -6.35
C LEU A 32 -14.37 -18.44 -5.91
N LEU A 33 -13.49 -19.09 -6.66
CA LEU A 33 -12.07 -19.19 -6.31
C LEU A 33 -11.37 -17.82 -6.35
N SER A 34 -11.65 -17.00 -7.38
CA SER A 34 -11.12 -15.64 -7.47
C SER A 34 -11.62 -14.77 -6.32
N LEU A 35 -12.87 -14.94 -5.88
CA LEU A 35 -13.43 -14.20 -4.75
C LEU A 35 -12.79 -14.61 -3.43
N VAL A 36 -12.61 -15.92 -3.18
CA VAL A 36 -11.90 -16.42 -2.00
C VAL A 36 -10.45 -15.97 -1.99
N GLY A 37 -9.76 -16.04 -3.15
CA GLY A 37 -8.39 -15.55 -3.31
C GLY A 37 -8.27 -14.05 -3.06
N LEU A 38 -9.23 -13.26 -3.53
CA LEU A 38 -9.29 -11.82 -3.29
C LEU A 38 -9.39 -11.51 -1.80
N VAL A 39 -10.35 -12.13 -1.09
CA VAL A 39 -10.55 -11.92 0.36
C VAL A 39 -9.33 -12.36 1.16
N LEU A 40 -8.77 -13.54 0.86
CA LEU A 40 -7.57 -14.03 1.53
C LEU A 40 -6.38 -13.10 1.27
N SER A 41 -6.16 -12.67 0.02
CA SER A 41 -5.06 -11.76 -0.31
C SER A 41 -5.24 -10.39 0.36
N GLY A 42 -6.48 -9.90 0.47
CA GLY A 42 -6.83 -8.67 1.19
C GLY A 42 -6.63 -8.74 2.69
N LEU A 43 -6.56 -9.94 3.29
CA LEU A 43 -6.18 -10.12 4.69
C LEU A 43 -4.66 -10.29 4.85
N ILE A 44 -4.08 -11.13 4.00
CA ILE A 44 -2.70 -11.60 4.12
C ILE A 44 -1.70 -10.49 3.71
N MET A 45 -1.87 -9.88 2.53
CA MET A 45 -0.90 -8.93 2.00
C MET A 45 -0.73 -7.66 2.85
N PRO A 46 -1.81 -7.04 3.35
CA PRO A 46 -1.67 -5.92 4.28
C PRO A 46 -0.95 -6.30 5.57
N ALA A 47 -1.24 -7.48 6.14
CA ALA A 47 -0.58 -7.95 7.36
C ALA A 47 0.93 -8.13 7.15
N PHE A 48 1.34 -8.78 6.06
CA PHE A 48 2.75 -8.94 5.70
C PHE A 48 3.42 -7.59 5.43
N THR A 49 2.74 -6.70 4.74
CA THR A 49 3.27 -5.37 4.41
C THR A 49 3.46 -4.53 5.66
N ILE A 50 2.47 -4.51 6.55
CA ILE A 50 2.58 -3.84 7.86
C ILE A 50 3.78 -4.40 8.63
N LEU A 51 3.91 -5.72 8.71
CA LEU A 51 5.04 -6.35 9.40
C LEU A 51 6.39 -5.92 8.80
N GLY A 52 6.54 -5.97 7.48
CA GLY A 52 7.76 -5.55 6.79
C GLY A 52 8.08 -4.08 7.01
N VAL A 53 7.07 -3.21 6.92
CA VAL A 53 7.19 -1.78 7.14
C VAL A 53 7.52 -1.44 8.60
N VAL A 54 6.99 -2.19 9.57
CA VAL A 54 7.35 -2.05 11.00
C VAL A 54 8.84 -2.32 11.16
N VAL A 55 9.34 -3.41 10.58
CA VAL A 55 10.78 -3.78 10.62
C VAL A 55 11.64 -2.72 9.95
N LEU A 56 11.23 -2.22 8.78
CA LEU A 56 11.93 -1.13 8.08
C LEU A 56 11.89 0.21 8.85
N GLY A 57 10.88 0.42 9.69
CA GLY A 57 10.78 1.59 10.57
C GLY A 57 11.66 1.52 11.81
N VAL A 58 12.18 0.35 12.18
CA VAL A 58 13.09 0.17 13.33
C VAL A 58 14.36 1.01 13.21
N PRO A 59 15.14 0.98 12.11
CA PRO A 59 16.36 1.79 11.98
C PRO A 59 16.10 3.30 12.11
N ILE A 60 14.95 3.77 11.64
CA ILE A 60 14.53 5.18 11.77
C ILE A 60 14.41 5.58 13.25
N ARG A 61 13.87 4.68 14.08
CA ARG A 61 13.67 4.88 15.52
C ARG A 61 14.93 4.66 16.34
N LEU A 62 15.85 3.82 15.86
CA LEU A 62 17.09 3.50 16.57
C LEU A 62 18.14 4.62 16.46
N ILE A 63 18.12 5.40 15.38
CA ILE A 63 19.08 6.48 15.16
C ILE A 63 18.48 7.81 15.67
N PRO A 64 18.92 8.36 16.81
CA PRO A 64 18.25 9.49 17.46
C PRO A 64 18.19 10.77 16.62
N TRP A 65 19.17 10.95 15.73
CA TRP A 65 19.21 12.08 14.80
C TRP A 65 18.14 11.97 13.70
N VAL A 66 17.91 10.76 13.20
CA VAL A 66 16.87 10.47 12.19
C VAL A 66 15.50 10.60 12.86
N ASP A 67 15.32 9.99 14.02
CA ASP A 67 14.07 10.05 14.78
C ASP A 67 13.63 11.50 15.07
N ARG A 68 14.55 12.37 15.49
CA ARG A 68 14.25 13.80 15.72
C ARG A 68 13.78 14.54 14.45
N ARG A 69 14.41 14.26 13.30
CA ARG A 69 14.02 14.86 12.02
C ARG A 69 12.71 14.30 11.50
N TRP A 70 12.47 13.01 11.73
CA TRP A 70 11.30 12.27 11.30
C TRP A 70 10.06 12.64 12.13
N ALA A 71 10.17 12.66 13.46
CA ALA A 71 9.09 13.02 14.38
C ALA A 71 8.77 14.53 14.38
N GLY A 72 9.75 15.37 14.04
CA GLY A 72 9.60 16.83 14.03
C GLY A 72 8.96 17.42 12.77
N ASN A 73 8.81 16.65 11.68
CA ASN A 73 8.46 17.20 10.38
C ASN A 73 7.21 16.56 9.76
N GLY A 74 6.04 17.03 10.20
CA GLY A 74 4.73 16.64 9.66
C GLY A 74 4.62 16.73 8.13
N TRP A 75 5.31 17.72 7.55
CA TRP A 75 5.33 17.94 6.10
C TRP A 75 5.95 16.77 5.33
N VAL A 76 6.95 16.08 5.89
CA VAL A 76 7.56 14.92 5.22
C VAL A 76 6.54 13.81 5.04
N TYR A 77 5.71 13.54 6.06
CA TYR A 77 4.64 12.55 5.93
C TYR A 77 3.59 12.96 4.90
N ALA A 78 3.19 14.24 4.89
CA ALA A 78 2.25 14.76 3.91
C ALA A 78 2.81 14.66 2.49
N SER A 79 4.09 14.98 2.28
CA SER A 79 4.76 14.85 0.98
C SER A 79 4.84 13.39 0.53
N ILE A 80 5.22 12.45 1.41
CA ILE A 80 5.27 11.02 1.04
C ILE A 80 3.86 10.51 0.73
N ALA A 81 2.85 10.89 1.50
CA ALA A 81 1.46 10.54 1.23
C ALA A 81 0.96 11.11 -0.11
N ALA A 82 1.31 12.35 -0.44
CA ALA A 82 1.00 12.97 -1.72
C ALA A 82 1.69 12.25 -2.89
N ILE A 83 2.97 11.88 -2.73
CA ILE A 83 3.71 11.09 -3.73
C ILE A 83 3.07 9.71 -3.89
N ALA A 84 2.71 9.05 -2.80
CA ALA A 84 2.06 7.74 -2.82
C ALA A 84 0.74 7.78 -3.60
N LEU A 85 -0.13 8.75 -3.29
CA LEU A 85 -1.38 8.96 -4.02
C LEU A 85 -1.14 9.34 -5.48
N GLY A 86 -0.13 10.17 -5.76
CA GLY A 86 0.27 10.54 -7.11
C GLY A 86 0.72 9.33 -7.95
N LEU A 87 1.51 8.44 -7.36
CA LEU A 87 1.92 7.17 -8.00
C LEU A 87 0.73 6.27 -8.26
N MET A 88 -0.18 6.12 -7.30
CA MET A 88 -1.38 5.31 -7.51
C MET A 88 -2.27 5.90 -8.61
N ALA A 89 -2.49 7.22 -8.60
CA ALA A 89 -3.26 7.90 -9.65
C ALA A 89 -2.60 7.75 -11.02
N ALA A 90 -1.28 7.96 -11.11
CA ALA A 90 -0.52 7.75 -12.34
C ALA A 90 -0.59 6.30 -12.82
N GLY A 91 -0.57 5.32 -11.90
CA GLY A 91 -0.74 3.90 -12.22
C GLY A 91 -2.11 3.57 -12.80
N PHE A 92 -3.18 4.20 -12.32
CA PHE A 92 -4.51 4.05 -12.90
C PHE A 92 -4.66 4.71 -14.28
N LEU A 93 -3.96 5.83 -14.51
CA LEU A 93 -3.99 6.56 -15.78
C LEU A 93 -3.08 5.92 -16.84
N THR A 94 -1.96 5.35 -16.43
CA THR A 94 -1.00 4.69 -17.31
C THR A 94 -1.47 3.27 -17.61
N ARG A 95 -1.77 3.00 -18.88
CA ARG A 95 -2.20 1.69 -19.34
C ARG A 95 -1.00 0.89 -19.83
N VAL A 96 -0.81 -0.30 -19.28
CA VAL A 96 0.21 -1.25 -19.70
C VAL A 96 -0.49 -2.41 -20.39
N ARG A 97 0.01 -2.76 -21.58
CA ARG A 97 -0.49 -3.91 -22.34
C ARG A 97 0.01 -5.19 -21.69
N GLN A 98 -0.92 -6.05 -21.29
CA GLN A 98 -0.62 -7.39 -20.79
C GLN A 98 -1.05 -8.41 -21.84
N ILE A 99 -0.08 -9.18 -22.30
CA ILE A 99 -0.26 -10.27 -23.26
C ILE A 99 0.12 -11.56 -22.54
N GLY A 100 -0.76 -12.54 -22.58
CA GLY A 100 -0.50 -13.85 -21.98
C GLY A 100 -1.52 -14.88 -22.42
N SER A 101 -1.31 -16.12 -21.97
CA SER A 101 -2.28 -17.20 -22.13
C SER A 101 -2.69 -17.68 -20.74
N GLY A 102 -4.00 -17.85 -20.53
CA GLY A 102 -4.57 -18.34 -19.27
C GLY A 102 -5.74 -19.26 -19.56
N ASN A 103 -5.76 -20.46 -18.96
CA ASN A 103 -6.82 -21.46 -19.19
C ASN A 103 -7.06 -21.80 -20.68
N GLY A 104 -6.01 -21.73 -21.51
CA GLY A 104 -6.08 -21.97 -22.96
C GLY A 104 -6.65 -20.81 -23.79
N ILE A 105 -6.90 -19.65 -23.16
CA ILE A 105 -7.37 -18.43 -23.82
C ILE A 105 -6.22 -17.43 -23.85
N ASP A 106 -5.87 -16.99 -25.05
CA ASP A 106 -4.94 -15.87 -25.24
C ASP A 106 -5.67 -14.56 -24.91
N TYR A 107 -5.04 -13.74 -24.07
CA TYR A 107 -5.56 -12.42 -23.73
C TYR A 107 -4.55 -11.34 -24.12
N ASP A 108 -5.09 -10.22 -24.57
CA ASP A 108 -4.39 -9.01 -24.90
C ASP A 108 -5.22 -7.83 -24.42
N ILE A 109 -4.90 -7.36 -23.21
CA ILE A 109 -5.69 -6.34 -22.53
C ILE A 109 -4.82 -5.21 -22.00
N LEU A 110 -5.45 -4.04 -21.80
CA LEU A 110 -4.82 -2.86 -21.23
C LEU A 110 -5.21 -2.72 -19.75
N THR A 111 -4.31 -3.11 -18.86
CA THR A 111 -4.49 -2.94 -17.41
C THR A 111 -3.81 -1.66 -16.93
N PRO A 112 -4.19 -1.13 -15.75
CA PRO A 112 -3.36 -0.16 -15.04
C PRO A 112 -1.92 -0.66 -14.83
N ASP A 113 -0.97 0.28 -14.65
CA ASP A 113 0.41 -0.06 -14.36
C ASP A 113 0.55 -0.65 -12.94
N PRO A 114 0.86 -1.95 -12.79
CA PRO A 114 0.92 -2.60 -11.49
C PRO A 114 2.08 -2.09 -10.64
N SER A 115 3.19 -1.65 -11.26
CA SER A 115 4.38 -1.20 -10.54
C SER A 115 4.14 0.14 -9.85
N LEU A 116 3.46 1.07 -10.52
CA LEU A 116 3.07 2.36 -9.97
C LEU A 116 2.03 2.21 -8.86
N LEU A 117 1.03 1.34 -9.06
CA LEU A 117 0.02 1.04 -8.03
C LEU A 117 0.63 0.43 -6.78
N CYS A 118 1.46 -0.62 -6.93
CA CYS A 118 2.09 -1.30 -5.81
C CYS A 118 3.09 -0.39 -5.08
N SER A 119 3.92 0.38 -5.81
CA SER A 119 4.89 1.30 -5.19
C SER A 119 4.20 2.40 -4.38
N GLY A 120 3.14 3.00 -4.90
CA GLY A 120 2.32 3.96 -4.16
C GLY A 120 1.65 3.33 -2.94
N TRP A 121 1.12 2.11 -3.08
CA TRP A 121 0.50 1.39 -1.96
C TRP A 121 1.50 1.04 -0.85
N PHE A 122 2.73 0.62 -1.18
CA PHE A 122 3.79 0.39 -0.19
C PHE A 122 4.23 1.66 0.53
N LEU A 123 4.36 2.79 -0.19
CA LEU A 123 4.67 4.08 0.43
C LEU A 123 3.56 4.53 1.37
N LEU A 124 2.31 4.29 0.99
CA LEU A 124 1.14 4.60 1.83
C LEU A 124 1.15 3.73 3.10
N ALA A 125 1.43 2.43 2.98
CA ALA A 125 1.60 1.54 4.12
C ALA A 125 2.73 2.02 5.04
N PHE A 126 3.85 2.46 4.45
CA PHE A 126 4.98 3.01 5.18
C PHE A 126 4.60 4.24 6.01
N VAL A 127 3.89 5.20 5.43
CA VAL A 127 3.41 6.38 6.16
C VAL A 127 2.39 6.00 7.23
N LEU A 128 1.38 5.16 6.93
CA LEU A 128 0.35 4.81 7.91
C LEU A 128 0.93 4.13 9.15
N VAL A 129 1.97 3.32 8.99
CA VAL A 129 2.59 2.59 10.10
C VAL A 129 3.67 3.40 10.81
N ASN A 130 4.43 4.24 10.10
CA ASN A 130 5.58 4.96 10.67
C ASN A 130 5.37 6.45 10.86
N ALA A 131 4.21 6.99 10.52
CA ALA A 131 3.83 8.33 10.90
C ALA A 131 3.66 8.39 12.42
N SER A 132 4.68 8.89 13.10
CA SER A 132 4.52 9.42 14.44
C SER A 132 3.86 10.78 14.27
N ILE A 133 2.54 10.82 14.04
CA ILE A 133 1.80 12.09 14.04
C ILE A 133 2.00 12.65 15.45
N PRO A 134 2.80 13.70 15.64
CA PRO A 134 2.97 14.21 16.98
C PRO A 134 1.62 14.80 17.38
N LEU A 135 1.01 14.26 18.44
CA LEU A 135 -0.09 14.86 19.23
C LEU A 135 0.28 16.26 19.80
N ARG A 136 1.31 16.91 19.25
CA ARG A 136 1.78 18.25 19.59
C ARG A 136 0.98 19.35 18.86
N TRP A 137 0.10 18.99 17.93
CA TRP A 137 -0.81 19.94 17.27
C TRP A 137 -2.10 20.21 18.07
N THR A 138 -2.25 19.58 19.25
CA THR A 138 -3.37 19.80 20.18
C THR A 138 -2.94 20.53 21.46
N ARG A 139 -1.90 21.35 21.39
CA ARG A 139 -1.58 22.33 22.45
C ARG A 139 -1.56 23.74 21.90
#